data_AF-A0A7S3S7P3-F1
#
_entry.id   AF-A0A7S3S7P3-F1
#
_cell.length_a   1.000
_cell.length_b   1.000
_cell.length_c   1.000
_cell.angle_alpha   90.00
_cell.angle_beta   90.00
_cell.angle_gamma   90.00
#
_symmetry.space_group_name_H-M   'P 1'
#
loop_
_entity.id
_entity.type
_entity.pdbx_description
1 polymer ?
#
loop_
_entity_poly.entity_id
_entity_poly.type
_entity_poly.pdbx_seq_one_letter_code
_entity_poly.pdbx_strand_id
1 'polypeptide(L)'
;LSLPPSPHSPLPPSFRRPYHRMDGQLPSWARAAEPLVPDANVPATLKAVRKALKELRRAADEVVRIGRKRAQRDIGAQLLAISTETRQRAQETSQIIHKAFRAVEDGSAEHAELIAVSEEFKAALRRFQQEAEVAT
;
A
#
# COMPACT_ATOMS: atom_id res chain seq x y z
N LEU A 1 -63.79 -51.83 31.31
CA LEU A 1 -64.10 -51.07 30.08
C LEU A 1 -62.97 -50.05 29.89
N SER A 2 -61.73 -50.50 29.65
CA SER A 2 -61.15 -50.95 28.37
C SER A 2 -60.76 -49.76 27.48
N LEU A 3 -59.46 -49.45 27.49
CA LEU A 3 -58.76 -48.52 26.60
C LEU A 3 -58.88 -48.95 25.12
N PRO A 4 -58.97 -48.01 24.17
CA PRO A 4 -58.76 -48.34 22.76
C PRO A 4 -57.26 -48.42 22.40
N PRO A 5 -56.87 -49.31 21.46
CA PRO A 5 -55.48 -49.58 21.10
C PRO A 5 -54.89 -48.52 20.16
N SER A 6 -53.57 -48.31 20.28
CA SER A 6 -52.76 -47.56 19.31
C SER A 6 -52.68 -48.31 17.98
N PRO A 7 -52.97 -47.67 16.84
CA PRO A 7 -52.64 -48.23 15.54
C PRO A 7 -51.20 -47.88 15.14
N HIS A 8 -50.40 -48.94 14.96
CA HIS A 8 -49.12 -48.96 14.26
C HIS A 8 -49.18 -48.18 12.94
N SER A 9 -48.39 -47.12 12.82
CA SER A 9 -48.05 -46.55 11.51
C SER A 9 -46.80 -47.28 10.97
N PRO A 10 -46.86 -47.87 9.77
CA PRO A 10 -45.68 -48.45 9.13
C PRO A 10 -44.71 -47.34 8.71
N LEU A 11 -43.45 -47.48 9.10
CA LEU A 11 -42.34 -46.66 8.61
C LEU A 11 -42.24 -46.79 7.09
N PRO A 12 -42.09 -45.70 6.32
CA PRO A 12 -41.88 -45.81 4.88
C PRO A 12 -40.51 -46.45 4.59
N PRO A 13 -40.42 -47.31 3.55
CA PRO A 13 -39.18 -47.96 3.18
C PRO A 13 -38.13 -46.93 2.75
N SER A 14 -36.91 -47.21 3.17
CA SER A 14 -35.69 -46.46 2.90
C SER A 14 -35.59 -46.02 1.44
N PHE A 15 -35.81 -44.72 1.18
CA PHE A 15 -35.35 -44.09 -0.05
C PHE A 15 -33.82 -44.05 0.00
N ARG A 16 -33.18 -45.12 -0.49
CA ARG A 16 -31.81 -45.08 -0.97
C ARG A 16 -31.76 -44.12 -2.16
N ARG A 17 -31.63 -42.83 -1.91
CA ARG A 17 -31.10 -41.92 -2.92
C ARG A 17 -29.60 -42.16 -3.01
N PRO A 18 -29.05 -42.50 -4.19
CA PRO A 18 -27.61 -42.39 -4.37
C PRO A 18 -27.24 -40.93 -4.13
N TYR A 19 -26.25 -40.69 -3.26
CA TYR A 19 -25.62 -39.40 -3.12
C TYR A 19 -25.01 -39.06 -4.49
N HIS A 20 -25.74 -38.30 -5.31
CA HIS A 20 -25.08 -37.47 -6.30
C HIS A 20 -24.14 -36.59 -5.48
N ARG A 21 -22.84 -36.80 -5.71
CA ARG A 21 -21.76 -35.89 -5.35
C ARG A 21 -22.12 -34.55 -5.95
N MET A 22 -22.87 -33.75 -5.20
CA MET A 22 -22.93 -32.32 -5.40
C MET A 22 -21.62 -31.84 -4.81
N ASP A 23 -20.62 -31.66 -5.68
CA ASP A 23 -19.48 -30.82 -5.38
C ASP A 23 -20.03 -29.59 -4.67
N GLY A 24 -19.63 -29.43 -3.40
CA GLY A 24 -20.16 -28.44 -2.48
C GLY A 24 -19.79 -27.05 -2.97
N GLN A 25 -20.54 -26.54 -3.94
CA GLN A 25 -20.48 -25.16 -4.36
C GLN A 25 -21.13 -24.36 -3.23
N LEU A 26 -20.27 -23.89 -2.32
CA LEU A 26 -20.64 -22.98 -1.25
C LEU A 26 -21.52 -21.86 -1.83
N PRO A 27 -22.64 -21.53 -1.16
CA PRO A 27 -23.50 -20.43 -1.59
C PRO A 27 -22.73 -19.13 -1.76
N SER A 28 -23.19 -18.24 -2.64
CA SER A 28 -22.56 -16.93 -2.87
C SER A 28 -22.44 -16.08 -1.60
N TRP A 29 -23.33 -16.28 -0.62
CA TRP A 29 -23.30 -15.63 0.69
C TRP A 29 -22.29 -16.26 1.69
N ALA A 30 -21.80 -17.46 1.40
CA ALA A 30 -20.83 -18.19 2.20
C ALA A 30 -19.40 -18.10 1.65
N ARG A 31 -19.16 -17.27 0.62
CA ARG A 31 -17.80 -16.86 0.27
C ARG A 31 -17.26 -16.11 1.48
N ALA A 32 -16.25 -16.71 2.11
CA ALA A 32 -15.46 -16.07 3.15
C ALA A 32 -15.16 -14.63 2.71
N ALA A 33 -15.43 -13.68 3.59
CA ALA A 33 -15.00 -12.31 3.43
C ALA A 33 -13.50 -12.37 3.08
N GLU A 34 -13.14 -12.07 1.84
CA GLU A 34 -11.78 -11.67 1.55
C GLU A 34 -11.44 -10.58 2.57
N PRO A 35 -10.28 -10.62 3.24
CA PRO A 35 -9.91 -9.53 4.13
C PRO A 35 -10.00 -8.24 3.31
N LEU A 36 -10.99 -7.39 3.65
CA LEU A 36 -11.29 -6.15 2.95
C LEU A 36 -10.17 -5.11 3.06
N VAL A 37 -9.10 -5.44 3.78
CA VAL A 37 -7.94 -4.60 3.98
C VAL A 37 -6.85 -5.12 3.06
N PRO A 38 -6.47 -4.41 1.99
CA PRO A 38 -5.15 -4.63 1.43
C PRO A 38 -4.18 -4.42 2.60
N ASP A 39 -3.54 -5.50 3.03
CA ASP A 39 -2.49 -5.50 4.03
C ASP A 39 -1.30 -4.75 3.42
N ALA A 40 -1.44 -3.43 3.36
CA ALA A 40 -0.36 -2.55 2.98
C ALA A 40 0.64 -2.73 4.09
N ASN A 41 1.76 -3.38 3.80
CA ASN A 41 2.84 -3.54 4.75
C ASN A 41 3.38 -2.14 5.09
N VAL A 42 2.78 -1.52 6.11
CA VAL A 42 3.10 -0.17 6.57
C VAL A 42 4.56 -0.09 7.00
N PRO A 43 5.13 -1.07 7.72
CA PRO A 43 6.56 -1.10 8.01
C PRO A 43 7.46 -1.05 6.76
N ALA A 44 7.13 -1.84 5.73
CA ALA A 44 7.88 -1.83 4.47
C ALA A 44 7.72 -0.50 3.73
N THR A 45 6.53 0.11 3.81
CA THR A 45 6.26 1.44 3.24
C THR A 45 7.09 2.52 3.95
N LEU A 46 7.09 2.56 5.28
CA LEU A 46 7.91 3.49 6.06
C LEU A 46 9.40 3.33 5.73
N LYS A 47 9.88 2.10 5.56
CA LYS A 47 11.26 1.83 5.12
C LYS A 47 11.54 2.38 3.72
N ALA A 48 10.61 2.21 2.78
CA ALA A 48 10.73 2.72 1.42
C ALA A 48 10.78 4.26 1.41
N VAL A 49 9.89 4.92 2.16
CA VAL A 49 9.86 6.39 2.24
C VAL A 49 11.11 6.93 2.92
N ARG A 50 11.59 6.30 4.00
CA ARG A 50 12.87 6.65 4.63
C ARG A 50 14.07 6.51 3.69
N LYS A 51 14.07 5.48 2.84
CA LYS A 51 15.09 5.33 1.80
C LYS A 51 14.99 6.46 0.77
N ALA A 52 13.79 6.76 0.27
CA ALA A 52 13.56 7.85 -0.67
C ALA A 52 13.99 9.21 -0.09
N LEU A 53 13.75 9.46 1.20
CA LEU A 53 14.22 10.63 1.92
C LEU A 53 15.75 10.79 1.88
N LYS A 54 16.50 9.70 2.14
CA LYS A 54 17.97 9.72 2.07
C LYS A 54 18.46 10.04 0.66
N GLU A 55 17.87 9.40 -0.34
CA GLU A 55 18.21 9.62 -1.74
C GLU A 55 17.89 11.06 -2.18
N LEU A 56 16.78 11.62 -1.73
CA LEU A 56 16.38 12.97 -2.09
C LEU A 56 17.28 14.03 -1.44
N ARG A 57 17.69 13.82 -0.19
CA ARG A 57 18.72 14.65 0.47
C ARG A 57 20.05 14.58 -0.28
N ARG A 58 20.47 13.37 -0.66
CA ARG A 58 21.69 13.16 -1.46
C ARG A 58 21.62 13.86 -2.82
N ALA A 59 20.48 13.80 -3.49
CA ALA A 59 20.26 14.49 -4.76
C ALA A 59 20.34 16.01 -4.60
N ALA A 60 19.79 16.57 -3.51
CA ALA A 60 19.91 17.99 -3.21
C ALA A 60 21.38 18.41 -3.00
N ASP A 61 22.13 17.65 -2.20
CA ASP A 61 23.56 17.92 -1.97
C ASP A 61 24.38 17.81 -3.27
N GLU A 62 24.03 16.85 -4.14
CA GLU A 62 24.65 16.66 -5.44
C GLU A 62 24.35 17.83 -6.41
N VAL A 63 23.12 18.32 -6.44
CA VAL A 63 22.73 19.52 -7.19
C VAL A 63 23.55 20.72 -6.74
N VAL A 64 23.70 20.94 -5.43
CA VAL A 64 24.56 22.01 -4.89
C VAL A 64 26.01 21.83 -5.32
N ARG A 65 26.53 20.60 -5.24
CA ARG A 65 27.92 20.28 -5.61
C ARG A 65 28.18 20.55 -7.09
N ILE A 66 27.24 20.22 -7.96
CA ILE A 66 27.34 20.44 -9.42
C ILE A 66 27.12 21.91 -9.77
N GLY A 67 26.15 22.58 -9.15
CA GLY A 67 25.86 24.00 -9.35
C GLY A 67 27.08 24.88 -9.04
N ARG A 68 27.88 24.52 -8.03
CA ARG A 68 29.16 25.20 -7.72
C ARG A 68 30.21 25.08 -8.81
N LYS A 69 30.12 24.06 -9.69
CA LYS A 69 31.12 23.78 -10.73
C LYS A 69 30.77 24.38 -12.09
N ARG A 70 29.78 25.28 -12.16
CA ARG A 70 29.04 25.82 -13.34
C ARG A 70 29.82 26.12 -14.64
N ALA A 71 31.15 26.23 -14.59
CA ALA A 71 32.03 26.42 -15.74
C ALA A 71 32.27 25.16 -16.61
N GLN A 72 31.80 23.98 -16.17
CA GLN A 72 32.00 22.73 -16.90
C GLN A 72 30.91 22.50 -17.97
N ARG A 73 31.32 22.09 -19.18
CA ARG A 73 30.50 22.08 -20.41
C ARG A 73 29.25 21.18 -20.36
N ASP A 74 29.17 20.25 -19.41
CA ASP A 74 28.11 19.23 -19.31
C ASP A 74 27.18 19.38 -18.09
N ILE A 75 27.32 20.48 -17.33
CA ILE A 75 26.60 20.65 -16.06
C ILE A 75 25.08 20.73 -16.24
N GLY A 76 24.62 21.42 -17.29
CA GLY A 76 23.18 21.53 -17.56
C GLY A 76 22.52 20.16 -17.79
N ALA A 77 23.19 19.27 -18.54
CA ALA A 77 22.70 17.91 -18.77
C ALA A 77 22.69 17.07 -17.48
N GLN A 78 23.72 17.20 -16.64
CA GLN A 78 23.79 16.51 -15.36
C GLN A 78 22.71 16.97 -14.37
N LEU A 79 22.50 18.29 -14.25
CA LEU A 79 21.45 18.87 -13.40
C LEU A 79 20.05 18.45 -13.86
N LEU A 80 19.81 18.44 -15.18
CA LEU A 80 18.56 17.98 -15.74
C LEU A 80 18.32 16.48 -15.45
N ALA A 81 19.34 15.64 -15.62
CA ALA A 81 19.24 14.20 -15.35
C ALA A 81 18.89 13.93 -13.87
N ILE A 82 19.61 14.57 -12.94
CA ILE A 82 19.34 14.45 -11.50
C ILE A 82 17.94 14.96 -11.16
N SER A 83 17.52 16.07 -11.77
CA SER A 83 16.19 16.65 -11.56
C SER A 83 15.08 15.71 -12.03
N THR A 84 15.22 15.12 -13.21
CA THR A 84 14.22 14.19 -13.76
C THR A 84 14.11 12.93 -12.91
N GLU A 85 15.24 12.29 -12.57
CA GLU A 85 15.25 11.08 -11.74
C GLU A 85 14.66 11.35 -10.35
N THR A 86 15.04 12.46 -9.73
CA THR A 86 14.57 12.81 -8.38
C THR A 86 13.08 13.12 -8.37
N ARG A 87 12.56 13.82 -9.40
CA ARG A 87 11.12 14.10 -9.53
C ARG A 87 10.31 12.82 -9.73
N GLN A 88 10.77 11.91 -10.59
CA GLN A 88 10.11 10.62 -10.79
C GLN A 88 10.04 9.83 -9.48
N ARG A 89 11.17 9.70 -8.78
CA ARG A 89 11.22 9.03 -7.48
C ARG A 89 10.32 9.69 -6.44
N ALA A 90 10.24 11.02 -6.45
CA ALA A 90 9.35 11.76 -5.55
C ALA A 90 7.87 11.49 -5.84
N GLN A 91 7.48 11.39 -7.12
CA GLN A 91 6.12 11.03 -7.52
C GLN A 91 5.75 9.62 -7.08
N GLU A 92 6.63 8.64 -7.32
CA GLU A 92 6.44 7.26 -6.88
C GLU A 92 6.31 7.17 -5.36
N THR A 93 7.18 7.86 -4.62
CA THR A 93 7.15 7.91 -3.16
C THR A 93 5.87 8.56 -2.64
N SER A 94 5.41 9.64 -3.27
CA SER A 94 4.14 10.30 -2.93
C SER A 94 2.96 9.35 -3.12
N GLN A 95 2.90 8.60 -4.22
CA GLN A 95 1.85 7.60 -4.44
C GLN A 95 1.87 6.51 -3.37
N ILE A 96 3.06 6.04 -2.98
CA ILE A 96 3.23 5.06 -1.90
C ILE A 96 2.70 5.63 -0.56
N ILE A 97 3.05 6.87 -0.22
CA ILE A 97 2.55 7.54 0.99
C ILE A 97 1.02 7.64 0.96
N HIS A 98 0.43 8.07 -0.16
CA HIS A 98 -1.03 8.16 -0.28
C HIS A 98 -1.74 6.81 -0.16
N LYS A 99 -1.16 5.74 -0.71
CA LYS A 99 -1.68 4.38 -0.55
C LYS A 99 -1.59 3.92 0.90
N ALA A 100 -0.49 4.23 1.59
CA ALA A 100 -0.31 3.89 2.99
C ALA A 100 -1.32 4.61 3.89
N PHE A 101 -1.59 5.90 3.65
CA PHE A 101 -2.61 6.64 4.41
C PHE A 101 -4.03 6.04 4.28
N ARG A 102 -4.34 5.37 3.17
CA ARG A 102 -5.64 4.70 2.99
C ARG A 102 -5.73 3.35 3.68
N ALA A 103 -4.59 2.76 4.05
CA ALA A 103 -4.52 1.42 4.61
C ALA A 103 -4.28 1.43 6.13
N VAL A 104 -3.91 2.58 6.69
CA VAL A 104 -3.66 2.76 8.11
C VAL A 104 -4.88 3.36 8.78
N GLU A 105 -5.24 2.87 9.97
CA GLU A 105 -6.31 3.43 10.78
C GLU A 105 -5.93 4.80 11.35
N ASP A 106 -6.84 5.77 11.24
CA ASP A 106 -6.66 7.12 11.77
C ASP A 106 -6.42 7.09 13.30
N GLY A 107 -5.36 7.75 13.74
CA GLY A 107 -5.01 7.84 15.17
C GLY A 107 -4.17 6.68 15.71
N SER A 108 -3.83 5.68 14.87
CA SER A 108 -2.84 4.66 15.21
C SER A 108 -1.41 5.23 15.33
N ALA A 109 -0.51 4.47 15.96
CA ALA A 109 0.91 4.85 16.06
C ALA A 109 1.56 4.92 14.67
N GLU A 110 1.20 3.99 13.79
CA GLU A 110 1.62 3.93 12.40
C GLU A 110 1.13 5.16 11.62
N HIS A 111 -0.08 5.62 11.89
CA HIS A 111 -0.62 6.84 11.26
C HIS A 111 0.20 8.07 11.66
N ALA A 112 0.52 8.21 12.95
CA ALA A 112 1.38 9.28 13.45
C ALA A 112 2.79 9.23 12.83
N GLU A 113 3.39 8.04 12.71
CA GLU A 113 4.70 7.88 12.08
C GLU A 113 4.65 8.21 10.58
N LEU A 114 3.58 7.81 9.88
CA LEU A 114 3.38 8.13 8.47
C LEU A 114 3.20 9.63 8.24
N ILE A 115 2.47 10.33 9.12
CA ILE A 115 2.39 11.80 9.11
C ILE A 115 3.79 12.40 9.24
N ALA A 116 4.55 12.04 10.27
CA ALA A 116 5.88 12.58 10.51
C ALA A 116 6.81 12.39 9.30
N VAL A 117 6.87 11.16 8.77
CA VAL A 117 7.70 10.82 7.62
C VAL A 117 7.23 11.54 6.34
N SER A 118 5.91 11.75 6.17
CA SER A 118 5.38 12.50 5.02
C SER A 118 5.74 13.99 5.07
N GLU A 119 5.74 14.60 6.25
CA GLU A 119 6.14 15.99 6.43
C GLU A 119 7.64 16.18 6.21
N GLU A 120 8.46 15.26 6.72
CA GLU A 120 9.89 15.22 6.40
C GLU A 120 10.12 15.10 4.89
N PHE A 121 9.35 14.24 4.20
CA PHE A 121 9.44 14.06 2.76
C PHE A 121 9.09 15.35 2.01
N LYS A 122 8.00 16.03 2.37
CA LYS A 122 7.62 17.33 1.80
C LYS A 122 8.69 18.40 2.04
N ALA A 123 9.26 18.45 3.24
CA ALA A 123 10.33 19.39 3.57
C ALA A 123 11.59 19.13 2.73
N ALA A 124 12.00 17.87 2.61
CA ALA A 124 13.14 17.48 1.79
C ALA A 124 12.89 17.81 0.31
N LEU A 125 11.70 17.50 -0.22
CA LEU A 125 11.34 17.78 -1.61
C LEU A 125 11.37 19.28 -1.91
N ARG A 126 10.84 20.13 -1.01
CA ARG A 126 10.92 21.59 -1.14
C ARG A 126 12.36 22.09 -1.17
N ARG A 127 13.22 21.56 -0.29
CA ARG A 127 14.64 21.90 -0.30
C ARG A 127 15.28 21.52 -1.65
N PHE A 128 15.05 20.30 -2.13
CA PHE A 128 15.57 19.87 -3.43
C PHE A 128 15.14 20.80 -4.57
N GLN A 129 13.86 21.19 -4.61
CA GLN A 129 13.33 22.12 -5.61
C GLN A 129 14.04 23.47 -5.57
N GLN A 130 14.23 24.03 -4.37
CA GLN A 130 14.96 25.29 -4.18
C GLN A 130 16.41 25.21 -4.67
N GLU A 131 17.13 24.15 -4.31
CA GLU A 131 18.52 23.99 -4.75
C GLU A 131 18.62 23.79 -6.27
N ALA A 132 17.66 23.08 -6.87
CA ALA A 132 17.60 22.87 -8.32
C ALA A 132 17.32 24.17 -9.08
N GLU A 133 16.44 25.03 -8.55
CA GLU A 133 16.16 26.36 -9.10
C GLU A 133 17.37 27.28 -9.01
N VAL A 134 18.12 27.26 -7.90
CA VAL A 134 19.35 28.05 -7.73
C VAL A 134 20.48 27.57 -8.66
N ALA A 135 20.55 26.26 -8.92
CA ALA A 135 21.60 25.66 -9.74
C ALA A 135 21.36 25.81 -11.25
N THR A 136 20.11 25.98 -11.67
CA THR A 136 19.71 26.15 -13.08
C THR A 136 20.00 27.57 -13.55
#